data_AF-A0A382YRT3-F1
#
_entry.id   AF-A0A382YRT3-F1
#
_cell.length_a   1.000
_cell.length_b   1.000
_cell.length_c   1.000
_cell.angle_alpha   90.00
_cell.angle_beta   90.00
_cell.angle_gamma   90.00
#
_symmetry.space_group_name_H-M   'P 1'
#
loop_
_entity.id
_entity.type
_entity.pdbx_description
1 polymer ?
#
loop_
_entity_poly.entity_id
_entity_poly.type
_entity_poly.pdbx_seq_one_letter_code
_entity_poly.pdbx_strand_id
1 'polypeptide(L)'
;GGGGAVIHIENKPMSVGSYPIVIGQGGIGDVPGDVALLASITGGTTTFDGYSATGGGGASAYSNQETPSGGANSGGRGAYFDNTSGQPAPTAPSNQDAYDTVHAGFVGGHFRGASNYPSGGGAGAGENGQTPGSGSSNGGVGGDGIQIDIDGNNYFWGGGGGGAIYDNDTGNGGPGGNGGGGAGQDNAAGGAGYNAGGSSAAYTGTASDDVIGEQGNGGANTGGGGGGACYNYGPSSSYTAGNGGSGIVIIRYAI
;
A
#
# COMPACT_ATOMS: atom_id res chain seq x y z
N GLY A 1 1.23 1.16 -3.35
CA GLY A 1 0.20 1.94 -2.65
C GLY A 1 0.45 1.95 -1.15
N GLY A 2 -0.14 2.88 -0.42
CA GLY A 2 -0.11 2.90 1.05
C GLY A 2 -1.20 1.99 1.63
N GLY A 3 -1.03 1.59 2.89
CA GLY A 3 -2.04 0.86 3.65
C GLY A 3 -3.20 1.76 4.09
N GLY A 4 -4.35 1.16 4.35
CA GLY A 4 -5.51 1.83 4.96
C GLY A 4 -5.28 2.18 6.42
N ALA A 5 -6.19 2.98 6.97
CA ALA A 5 -6.21 3.26 8.40
C ALA A 5 -6.59 2.02 9.19
N VAL A 6 -6.04 1.90 10.39
CA VAL A 6 -6.48 0.93 11.39
C VAL A 6 -7.01 1.68 12.60
N ILE A 7 -8.24 1.39 12.99
CA ILE A 7 -8.83 1.89 14.24
C ILE A 7 -8.98 0.68 15.15
N HIS A 8 -8.27 0.71 16.29
CA HIS A 8 -8.38 -0.32 17.32
C HIS A 8 -9.26 0.19 18.45
N ILE A 9 -10.34 -0.50 18.76
CA ILE A 9 -11.32 -0.09 19.77
C ILE A 9 -11.36 -1.14 20.88
N GLU A 10 -11.13 -0.72 22.12
CA GLU A 10 -11.08 -1.60 23.28
C GLU A 10 -12.06 -1.15 24.37
N ASN A 11 -12.73 -2.11 25.00
CA ASN A 11 -13.61 -1.88 26.15
C ASN A 11 -14.75 -0.87 25.93
N LYS A 12 -15.16 -0.62 24.67
CA LYS A 12 -16.28 0.25 24.37
C LYS A 12 -17.60 -0.37 24.84
N PRO A 13 -18.38 0.31 25.71
CA PRO A 13 -19.71 -0.14 26.07
C PRO A 13 -20.64 -0.08 24.86
N MET A 14 -21.25 -1.21 24.52
CA MET A 14 -22.20 -1.31 23.41
C MET A 14 -23.61 -1.52 23.97
N SER A 15 -24.57 -0.73 23.49
CA SER A 15 -25.98 -0.95 23.81
C SER A 15 -26.57 -2.08 22.97
N VAL A 16 -27.66 -2.67 23.44
CA VAL A 16 -28.40 -3.63 22.61
C VAL A 16 -29.03 -2.86 21.45
N GLY A 17 -28.64 -3.22 20.23
CA GLY A 17 -29.06 -2.50 19.04
C GLY A 17 -28.56 -3.13 17.75
N SER A 18 -28.83 -2.44 16.65
CA SER A 18 -28.37 -2.82 15.31
C SER A 18 -27.24 -1.89 14.88
N TYR A 19 -26.10 -2.47 14.48
CA TYR A 19 -24.89 -1.74 14.09
C TYR A 19 -24.55 -2.05 12.64
N PRO A 20 -24.79 -1.14 11.69
CA PRO A 20 -24.42 -1.36 10.30
C PRO A 20 -22.89 -1.37 10.16
N ILE A 21 -22.39 -2.32 9.36
CA ILE A 21 -20.99 -2.41 8.97
C ILE A 21 -20.91 -2.20 7.46
N VAL A 22 -20.03 -1.30 7.02
CA VAL A 22 -19.68 -1.13 5.61
C VAL A 22 -18.21 -1.50 5.46
N ILE A 23 -17.91 -2.44 4.57
CA ILE A 23 -16.53 -2.81 4.25
C ILE A 23 -16.10 -2.05 2.99
N GLY A 24 -15.03 -1.27 3.13
CA GLY A 24 -14.40 -0.57 2.02
C GLY A 24 -13.67 -1.54 1.10
N GLN A 25 -13.83 -1.34 -0.21
CA GLN A 25 -13.10 -2.11 -1.21
C GLN A 25 -11.61 -1.75 -1.21
N GLY A 26 -10.78 -2.68 -1.68
CA GLY A 26 -9.37 -2.39 -1.95
C GLY A 26 -9.21 -1.36 -3.07
N GLY A 27 -8.07 -0.65 -3.07
CA GLY A 27 -7.72 0.23 -4.20
C GLY A 27 -7.47 -0.60 -5.46
N ILE A 28 -7.85 -0.07 -6.62
CA ILE A 28 -7.63 -0.75 -7.91
C ILE A 28 -6.21 -0.41 -8.40
N GLY A 29 -5.44 -1.44 -8.73
CA GLY A 29 -4.17 -1.28 -9.42
C GLY A 29 -4.41 -0.91 -10.89
N ASP A 30 -3.51 -0.12 -11.46
CA ASP A 30 -3.69 0.43 -12.79
C ASP A 30 -2.37 0.37 -13.59
N VAL A 31 -2.48 0.62 -14.89
CA VAL A 31 -1.42 0.42 -15.88
C VAL A 31 -0.50 1.64 -15.95
N PRO A 32 0.84 1.48 -15.91
CA PRO A 32 1.77 2.58 -16.10
C PRO A 32 1.56 3.31 -17.44
N GLY A 33 1.33 4.62 -17.40
CA GLY A 33 1.26 5.48 -18.59
C GLY A 33 -0.13 6.06 -18.92
N ASP A 34 -1.19 5.66 -18.20
CA ASP A 34 -2.48 6.34 -18.29
C ASP A 34 -2.50 7.57 -17.35
N VAL A 35 -2.07 8.71 -17.91
CA VAL A 35 -1.81 9.98 -17.19
C VAL A 35 -3.05 10.57 -16.50
N ALA A 36 -4.25 10.02 -16.72
CA ALA A 36 -5.52 10.61 -16.29
C ALA A 36 -6.15 9.99 -15.03
N LEU A 37 -5.72 8.81 -14.57
CA LEU A 37 -6.46 8.04 -13.54
C LEU A 37 -5.67 7.67 -12.27
N LEU A 38 -4.33 7.62 -12.35
CA LEU A 38 -3.46 6.94 -11.38
C LEU A 38 -3.32 7.66 -10.01
N ALA A 39 -3.29 8.99 -10.02
CA ALA A 39 -3.05 9.82 -8.82
C ALA A 39 -4.23 9.93 -7.85
N SER A 40 -5.38 9.33 -8.15
CA SER A 40 -6.62 9.48 -7.37
C SER A 40 -7.15 8.17 -6.76
N ILE A 41 -6.54 7.03 -7.07
CA ILE A 41 -7.08 5.74 -6.63
C ILE A 41 -6.75 5.53 -5.15
N THR A 42 -7.77 5.67 -4.30
CA THR A 42 -7.71 5.32 -2.88
C THR A 42 -8.52 4.06 -2.62
N GLY A 43 -8.13 3.27 -1.62
CA GLY A 43 -9.03 2.25 -1.08
C GLY A 43 -10.33 2.88 -0.54
N GLY A 44 -11.41 2.09 -0.53
CA GLY A 44 -12.68 2.48 0.06
C GLY A 44 -12.62 2.57 1.59
N THR A 45 -13.51 3.38 2.16
CA THR A 45 -13.64 3.55 3.61
C THR A 45 -14.45 2.42 4.23
N THR A 46 -13.95 1.86 5.33
CA THR A 46 -14.68 0.90 6.17
C THR A 46 -15.32 1.64 7.34
N THR A 47 -16.60 1.36 7.65
CA THR A 47 -17.31 2.02 8.75
C THR A 47 -17.98 1.03 9.70
N PHE A 48 -17.97 1.38 10.98
CA PHE A 48 -18.64 0.65 12.05
C PHE A 48 -18.97 1.62 13.18
N ASP A 49 -20.20 1.60 13.69
CA ASP A 49 -20.61 2.37 14.87
C ASP A 49 -20.17 3.86 14.87
N GLY A 50 -20.27 4.50 13.71
CA GLY A 50 -19.83 5.88 13.49
C GLY A 50 -18.34 6.05 13.18
N TYR A 51 -17.47 5.11 13.54
CA TYR A 51 -16.06 5.16 13.13
C TYR A 51 -15.92 4.96 11.62
N SER A 52 -14.96 5.67 11.03
CA SER A 52 -14.63 5.55 9.61
C SER A 52 -13.13 5.40 9.40
N ALA A 53 -12.69 4.21 8.98
CA ALA A 53 -11.32 3.91 8.60
C ALA A 53 -11.15 4.13 7.09
N THR A 54 -10.51 5.23 6.71
CA THR A 54 -10.21 5.59 5.31
C THR A 54 -9.26 4.57 4.67
N GLY A 55 -9.47 4.23 3.40
CA GLY A 55 -8.59 3.33 2.67
C GLY A 55 -7.22 3.96 2.34
N GLY A 56 -6.28 3.12 1.92
CA GLY A 56 -4.90 3.53 1.62
C GLY A 56 -4.78 4.37 0.35
N GLY A 57 -3.69 5.13 0.23
CA GLY A 57 -3.40 6.00 -0.90
C GLY A 57 -2.76 5.27 -2.08
N GLY A 58 -3.06 5.72 -3.29
CA GLY A 58 -2.42 5.29 -4.53
C GLY A 58 -0.97 5.77 -4.60
N ALA A 59 -0.12 4.98 -5.27
CA ALA A 59 1.24 5.39 -5.61
C ALA A 59 1.23 6.31 -6.84
N SER A 60 2.32 7.05 -7.08
CA SER A 60 2.48 7.80 -8.33
C SER A 60 3.22 6.98 -9.39
N ALA A 61 2.90 7.21 -10.66
CA ALA A 61 3.62 6.60 -11.78
C ALA A 61 4.86 7.40 -12.22
N TYR A 62 5.44 6.96 -13.34
CA TYR A 62 6.65 7.48 -13.98
C TYR A 62 6.55 8.93 -14.46
N SER A 63 5.33 9.47 -14.70
CA SER A 63 5.15 10.77 -15.35
C SER A 63 5.35 11.94 -14.38
N ASN A 64 5.90 13.05 -14.87
CA ASN A 64 6.15 14.30 -14.14
C ASN A 64 4.88 15.06 -13.69
N GLN A 65 3.69 14.46 -13.77
CA GLN A 65 2.41 15.09 -13.42
C GLN A 65 1.65 14.38 -12.29
N GLU A 66 2.12 13.24 -11.79
CA GLU A 66 1.37 12.45 -10.82
C GLU A 66 1.86 12.64 -9.38
N THR A 67 1.02 13.27 -8.56
CA THR A 67 1.13 13.22 -7.11
C THR A 67 0.47 11.94 -6.59
N PRO A 68 1.11 11.17 -5.70
CA PRO A 68 0.44 10.05 -5.01
C PRO A 68 -0.87 10.50 -4.38
N SER A 69 -1.84 9.62 -4.13
CA SER A 69 -3.07 10.03 -3.42
C SER A 69 -2.90 9.94 -1.90
N GLY A 70 -3.57 10.84 -1.16
CA GLY A 70 -3.33 11.03 0.28
C GLY A 70 -3.76 9.84 1.13
N GLY A 71 -4.85 9.14 0.76
CA GLY A 71 -5.40 7.99 1.52
C GLY A 71 -5.44 8.22 3.03
N ALA A 72 -5.49 7.14 3.81
CA ALA A 72 -5.14 7.18 5.25
C ALA A 72 -3.62 7.18 5.48
N ASN A 73 -2.90 6.44 4.64
CA ASN A 73 -1.44 6.47 4.52
C ASN A 73 -1.09 6.58 3.04
N SER A 74 -0.10 7.41 2.71
CA SER A 74 0.16 7.75 1.31
C SER A 74 0.90 6.63 0.57
N GLY A 75 0.71 6.56 -0.74
CA GLY A 75 1.53 5.71 -1.60
C GLY A 75 2.97 6.18 -1.70
N GLY A 76 3.83 5.27 -2.18
CA GLY A 76 5.21 5.58 -2.55
C GLY A 76 5.27 6.34 -3.87
N ARG A 77 6.39 7.04 -4.09
CA ARG A 77 6.59 7.84 -5.32
C ARG A 77 7.31 7.09 -6.41
N GLY A 78 6.95 7.41 -7.65
CA GLY A 78 7.74 7.13 -8.84
C GLY A 78 9.12 7.81 -8.81
N ALA A 79 10.03 7.27 -9.63
CA ALA A 79 11.46 7.52 -9.52
C ALA A 79 11.98 8.87 -10.08
N TYR A 80 11.19 9.58 -10.87
CA TYR A 80 11.61 10.81 -11.55
C TYR A 80 11.38 12.09 -10.72
N PHE A 81 10.69 12.01 -9.58
CA PHE A 81 10.31 13.21 -8.80
C PHE A 81 11.21 13.50 -7.61
N ASP A 82 11.98 14.58 -7.74
CA ASP A 82 12.79 15.15 -6.67
C ASP A 82 12.09 16.29 -5.90
N ASN A 83 10.79 16.16 -5.64
CA ASN A 83 10.09 17.17 -4.83
C ASN A 83 9.62 16.59 -3.51
N THR A 84 10.41 16.76 -2.46
CA THR A 84 10.01 16.47 -1.07
C THR A 84 8.78 17.27 -0.62
N SER A 85 8.44 18.37 -1.31
CA SER A 85 7.20 19.11 -1.10
C SER A 85 6.07 18.53 -1.96
N GLY A 86 4.94 18.16 -1.35
CA GLY A 86 3.73 17.77 -2.08
C GLY A 86 3.30 16.32 -1.98
N GLN A 87 3.69 15.56 -0.95
CA GLN A 87 2.89 14.39 -0.59
C GLN A 87 1.54 14.94 -0.12
N PRO A 88 0.39 14.52 -0.70
CA PRO A 88 -0.87 14.92 -0.12
C PRO A 88 -0.89 14.45 1.32
N ALA A 89 -1.35 15.34 2.20
CA ALA A 89 -1.49 15.02 3.61
C ALA A 89 -2.39 13.79 3.73
N PRO A 90 -1.98 12.77 4.51
CA PRO A 90 -2.86 11.65 4.74
C PRO A 90 -4.12 12.10 5.49
N THR A 91 -5.22 11.42 5.20
CA THR A 91 -6.56 11.71 5.72
C THR A 91 -6.75 10.94 7.02
N ALA A 92 -6.87 11.68 8.12
CA ALA A 92 -7.14 11.09 9.41
C ALA A 92 -8.53 10.39 9.43
N PRO A 93 -8.63 9.20 10.05
CA PRO A 93 -9.91 8.58 10.42
C PRO A 93 -10.78 9.48 11.30
N SER A 94 -12.10 9.25 11.30
CA SER A 94 -13.07 10.06 12.04
C SER A 94 -13.63 9.37 13.29
N ASN A 95 -14.23 10.19 14.17
CA ASN A 95 -14.91 9.81 15.41
C ASN A 95 -14.03 9.14 16.47
N GLN A 96 -12.94 9.81 16.81
CA GLN A 96 -12.13 9.44 17.98
C GLN A 96 -12.90 9.64 19.28
N ASP A 97 -12.91 8.62 20.14
CA ASP A 97 -13.44 8.70 21.48
C ASP A 97 -12.45 8.12 22.50
N ALA A 98 -12.88 7.89 23.74
CA ALA A 98 -11.96 7.43 24.78
C ALA A 98 -11.56 5.95 24.63
N TYR A 99 -12.16 5.22 23.68
CA TYR A 99 -11.99 3.77 23.52
C TYR A 99 -11.16 3.39 22.31
N ASP A 100 -10.77 4.34 21.47
CA ASP A 100 -10.08 4.07 20.21
C ASP A 100 -8.62 4.52 20.18
N THR A 101 -7.82 3.77 19.43
CA THR A 101 -6.49 4.15 18.99
C THR A 101 -6.45 4.12 17.47
N VAL A 102 -6.04 5.24 16.88
CA VAL A 102 -6.00 5.42 15.43
C VAL A 102 -4.56 5.29 14.92
N HIS A 103 -4.37 4.46 13.91
CA HIS A 103 -3.11 4.21 13.23
C HIS A 103 -3.24 4.60 11.76
N ALA A 104 -2.75 5.81 11.45
CA ALA A 104 -2.77 6.44 10.13
C ALA A 104 -1.82 7.65 10.12
N GLY A 105 -1.71 8.36 9.00
CA GLY A 105 -0.94 9.61 8.94
C GLY A 105 0.47 9.46 8.40
N PHE A 106 0.87 8.27 7.95
CA PHE A 106 2.22 8.01 7.47
C PHE A 106 2.37 8.30 5.98
N VAL A 107 3.59 8.63 5.59
CA VAL A 107 3.95 9.02 4.23
C VAL A 107 4.85 7.98 3.57
N GLY A 108 4.57 7.69 2.30
CA GLY A 108 5.37 6.79 1.49
C GLY A 108 6.77 7.35 1.20
N GLY A 109 7.67 6.43 0.88
CA GLY A 109 9.03 6.72 0.47
C GLY A 109 9.08 7.52 -0.83
N HIS A 110 10.21 8.18 -1.04
CA HIS A 110 10.52 8.98 -2.22
C HIS A 110 11.81 8.48 -2.85
N PHE A 111 12.13 8.92 -4.07
CA PHE A 111 13.40 8.59 -4.69
C PHE A 111 14.00 9.78 -5.47
N ARG A 112 15.33 9.80 -5.64
CA ARG A 112 16.07 10.84 -6.35
C ARG A 112 16.94 10.28 -7.47
N GLY A 113 16.50 10.46 -8.71
CA GLY A 113 17.32 10.61 -9.92
C GLY A 113 18.47 9.63 -10.10
N ALA A 114 18.17 8.44 -10.63
CA ALA A 114 19.19 7.45 -10.92
C ALA A 114 18.90 6.56 -12.11
N SER A 115 19.93 5.83 -12.53
CA SER A 115 19.92 4.95 -13.69
C SER A 115 18.86 3.86 -13.62
N ASN A 116 18.58 3.33 -12.42
CA ASN A 116 17.69 2.18 -12.27
C ASN A 116 16.27 2.54 -11.82
N TYR A 117 16.04 3.85 -11.67
CA TYR A 117 14.75 4.43 -11.34
C TYR A 117 13.95 3.65 -10.26
N PRO A 118 14.54 3.34 -9.09
CA PRO A 118 13.78 2.67 -8.04
C PRO A 118 12.69 3.59 -7.49
N SER A 119 11.52 3.06 -7.22
CA SER A 119 10.40 3.81 -6.64
C SER A 119 10.39 3.65 -5.12
N GLY A 120 9.79 4.62 -4.41
CA GLY A 120 9.54 4.52 -2.97
C GLY A 120 8.50 3.46 -2.63
N GLY A 121 8.60 2.88 -1.43
CA GLY A 121 7.54 2.04 -0.86
C GLY A 121 6.38 2.88 -0.32
N GLY A 122 5.16 2.34 -0.30
CA GLY A 122 4.01 2.98 0.33
C GLY A 122 4.09 2.94 1.85
N ALA A 123 3.45 3.89 2.53
CA ALA A 123 3.37 3.86 4.00
C ALA A 123 2.42 2.80 4.51
N GLY A 124 2.72 2.26 5.69
CA GLY A 124 1.81 1.43 6.45
C GLY A 124 1.12 2.22 7.56
N ALA A 125 0.24 1.57 8.30
CA ALA A 125 -0.43 2.15 9.46
C ALA A 125 0.50 2.29 10.67
N GLY A 126 1.67 1.63 10.69
CA GLY A 126 2.65 1.70 11.78
C GLY A 126 3.82 2.64 11.50
N GLU A 127 4.19 2.84 10.23
CA GLU A 127 5.36 3.62 9.85
C GLU A 127 5.34 4.12 8.39
N ASN A 128 6.26 5.05 8.10
CA ASN A 128 6.51 5.55 6.76
C ASN A 128 7.06 4.47 5.84
N GLY A 129 6.74 4.58 4.54
CA GLY A 129 7.37 3.75 3.53
C GLY A 129 8.83 4.13 3.32
N GLN A 130 9.66 3.18 2.93
CA GLN A 130 11.09 3.42 2.80
C GLN A 130 11.46 4.01 1.44
N THR A 131 12.42 4.93 1.47
CA THR A 131 13.13 5.43 0.29
C THR A 131 14.18 4.41 -0.13
N PRO A 132 14.32 4.10 -1.44
CA PRO A 132 15.42 3.28 -1.93
C PRO A 132 16.78 3.81 -1.44
N GLY A 133 17.67 2.91 -1.01
CA GLY A 133 18.95 3.29 -0.40
C GLY A 133 19.93 3.95 -1.37
N SER A 134 19.79 3.67 -2.68
CA SER A 134 20.59 4.32 -3.71
C SER A 134 19.86 4.28 -5.05
N GLY A 135 20.49 4.90 -6.05
CA GLY A 135 20.00 4.89 -7.41
C GLY A 135 20.08 3.60 -8.20
N SER A 136 20.82 2.64 -7.67
CA SER A 136 20.99 1.31 -8.22
C SER A 136 20.53 0.23 -7.23
N SER A 137 19.80 0.61 -6.19
CA SER A 137 19.26 -0.31 -5.19
C SER A 137 17.91 -0.86 -5.62
N ASN A 138 17.44 -1.85 -4.86
CA ASN A 138 16.07 -2.32 -4.92
C ASN A 138 15.06 -1.19 -4.68
N GLY A 139 13.81 -1.45 -5.08
CA GLY A 139 12.66 -0.60 -4.75
C GLY A 139 12.50 -0.43 -3.25
N GLY A 140 11.85 0.66 -2.84
CA GLY A 140 11.63 0.98 -1.43
C GLY A 140 10.72 -0.03 -0.76
N VAL A 141 11.07 -0.45 0.45
CA VAL A 141 10.25 -1.35 1.28
C VAL A 141 8.96 -0.63 1.68
N GLY A 142 7.83 -1.33 1.61
CA GLY A 142 6.56 -0.83 2.15
C GLY A 142 6.63 -0.69 3.67
N GLY A 143 6.07 0.39 4.22
CA GLY A 143 6.05 0.61 5.67
C GLY A 143 5.19 -0.44 6.36
N ASP A 144 5.64 -0.93 7.51
CA ASP A 144 4.88 -1.87 8.30
C ASP A 144 3.56 -1.27 8.83
N GLY A 145 2.57 -2.14 8.90
CA GLY A 145 1.30 -1.93 9.56
C GLY A 145 1.43 -2.06 11.07
N ILE A 146 0.29 -2.00 11.76
CA ILE A 146 0.24 -2.16 13.21
C ILE A 146 -0.07 -3.61 13.59
N GLN A 147 0.65 -4.14 14.57
CA GLN A 147 0.35 -5.43 15.16
C GLN A 147 -0.71 -5.27 16.25
N ILE A 148 -1.79 -6.05 16.19
CA ILE A 148 -2.87 -6.04 17.17
C ILE A 148 -3.24 -7.49 17.52
N ASP A 149 -3.33 -7.76 18.81
CA ASP A 149 -3.87 -9.01 19.34
C ASP A 149 -5.37 -8.86 19.63
N ILE A 150 -6.20 -9.43 18.76
CA ILE A 150 -7.66 -9.39 18.91
C ILE A 150 -8.21 -10.73 19.37
N ASP A 151 -7.55 -11.86 19.10
CA ASP A 151 -8.10 -13.20 19.35
C ASP A 151 -7.19 -14.12 20.20
N GLY A 152 -6.07 -13.60 20.72
CA GLY A 152 -4.97 -14.35 21.30
C GLY A 152 -3.81 -14.59 20.32
N ASN A 153 -3.96 -14.16 19.06
CA ASN A 153 -2.91 -14.16 18.05
C ASN A 153 -2.56 -12.73 17.61
N ASN A 154 -1.28 -12.50 17.38
CA ASN A 154 -0.76 -11.23 16.89
C ASN A 154 -0.83 -11.15 15.36
N TYR A 155 -1.77 -10.36 14.84
CA TYR A 155 -1.87 -10.09 13.39
C TYR A 155 -1.43 -8.65 13.08
N PHE A 156 -0.87 -8.46 11.89
CA PHE A 156 -0.56 -7.13 11.37
C PHE A 156 -1.67 -6.64 10.43
N TRP A 157 -1.88 -5.31 10.44
CA TRP A 157 -2.95 -4.65 9.68
C TRP A 157 -2.43 -3.36 9.02
N GLY A 158 -2.85 -3.10 7.78
CA GLY A 158 -2.58 -1.85 7.08
C GLY A 158 -1.15 -1.69 6.59
N GLY A 159 -0.51 -2.75 6.08
CA GLY A 159 0.86 -2.67 5.55
C GLY A 159 0.94 -1.92 4.22
N GLY A 160 2.01 -1.15 4.01
CA GLY A 160 2.28 -0.47 2.74
C GLY A 160 2.80 -1.43 1.66
N GLY A 161 2.52 -1.15 0.39
CA GLY A 161 3.06 -1.92 -0.72
C GLY A 161 4.50 -1.54 -1.06
N GLY A 162 5.27 -2.50 -1.56
CA GLY A 162 6.66 -2.29 -1.98
C GLY A 162 6.80 -1.51 -3.29
N GLY A 163 7.92 -0.82 -3.44
CA GLY A 163 8.28 -0.04 -4.62
C GLY A 163 8.77 -0.92 -5.79
N ALA A 164 8.58 -0.42 -7.00
CA ALA A 164 9.09 -0.99 -8.23
C ALA A 164 10.54 -0.53 -8.54
N ILE A 165 11.14 -1.11 -9.57
CA ILE A 165 12.37 -0.62 -10.22
C ILE A 165 12.14 -0.55 -11.73
N TYR A 166 13.09 -0.04 -12.51
CA TYR A 166 13.01 -0.11 -13.97
C TYR A 166 13.48 -1.47 -14.51
N ASP A 167 12.79 -2.01 -15.52
CA ASP A 167 12.91 -3.41 -15.99
C ASP A 167 14.29 -3.79 -16.57
N ASN A 168 15.07 -2.82 -17.05
CA ASN A 168 16.38 -3.12 -17.67
C ASN A 168 17.54 -3.21 -16.68
N ASP A 169 17.26 -3.18 -15.38
CA ASP A 169 18.29 -3.06 -14.36
C ASP A 169 18.37 -4.26 -13.42
N THR A 170 19.59 -4.59 -13.02
CA THR A 170 19.83 -5.65 -12.04
C THR A 170 19.38 -5.19 -10.66
N GLY A 171 18.20 -5.59 -10.22
CA GLY A 171 17.65 -5.32 -8.89
C GLY A 171 16.36 -6.08 -8.65
N ASN A 172 15.88 -6.04 -7.41
CA ASN A 172 14.54 -6.53 -7.06
C ASN A 172 13.63 -5.34 -6.71
N GLY A 173 12.32 -5.51 -6.81
CA GLY A 173 11.38 -4.61 -6.16
C GLY A 173 11.54 -4.60 -4.65
N GLY A 174 10.92 -3.62 -4.01
CA GLY A 174 10.80 -3.57 -2.56
C GLY A 174 9.81 -4.61 -2.06
N PRO A 175 10.07 -5.29 -0.93
CA PRO A 175 9.07 -6.09 -0.26
C PRO A 175 7.92 -5.22 0.26
N GLY A 176 6.74 -5.83 0.40
CA GLY A 176 5.60 -5.19 1.08
C GLY A 176 5.79 -5.18 2.60
N GLY A 177 5.23 -4.18 3.25
CA GLY A 177 5.23 -4.07 4.71
C GLY A 177 4.28 -5.08 5.36
N ASN A 178 4.60 -5.48 6.59
CA ASN A 178 3.72 -6.30 7.42
C ASN A 178 2.34 -5.63 7.54
N GLY A 179 1.26 -6.40 7.61
CA GLY A 179 -0.11 -5.94 7.41
C GLY A 179 -0.65 -6.21 6.00
N GLY A 180 -0.06 -7.18 5.30
CA GLY A 180 -0.49 -7.63 3.98
C GLY A 180 -0.10 -6.67 2.86
N GLY A 181 0.99 -5.91 2.98
CA GLY A 181 1.50 -5.12 1.86
C GLY A 181 1.91 -5.99 0.68
N GLY A 182 1.49 -5.64 -0.52
CA GLY A 182 1.89 -6.32 -1.75
C GLY A 182 3.33 -6.00 -2.13
N ALA A 183 4.05 -6.98 -2.67
CA ALA A 183 5.42 -6.80 -3.14
C ALA A 183 5.51 -5.93 -4.41
N GLY A 184 6.56 -5.12 -4.52
CA GLY A 184 6.99 -4.59 -5.82
C GLY A 184 7.38 -5.72 -6.77
N GLN A 185 7.70 -5.40 -8.02
CA GLN A 185 8.14 -6.38 -9.02
C GLN A 185 9.38 -7.22 -8.63
N ASP A 186 9.72 -8.20 -9.46
CA ASP A 186 10.99 -8.94 -9.48
C ASP A 186 11.44 -9.55 -8.14
N ASN A 187 10.94 -10.76 -7.86
CA ASN A 187 11.36 -11.58 -6.70
C ASN A 187 11.16 -10.93 -5.33
N ALA A 188 10.30 -9.93 -5.21
CA ALA A 188 10.01 -9.32 -3.93
C ALA A 188 8.88 -10.08 -3.21
N ALA A 189 9.00 -10.18 -1.89
CA ALA A 189 8.02 -10.85 -1.05
C ALA A 189 6.93 -9.88 -0.59
N GLY A 190 5.69 -10.37 -0.54
CA GLY A 190 4.60 -9.67 0.14
C GLY A 190 4.83 -9.66 1.65
N GLY A 191 4.28 -8.66 2.33
CA GLY A 191 4.32 -8.57 3.78
C GLY A 191 3.40 -9.57 4.46
N ALA A 192 3.78 -10.03 5.66
CA ALA A 192 2.93 -10.89 6.47
C ALA A 192 1.65 -10.16 6.89
N GLY A 193 0.60 -10.88 7.29
CA GLY A 193 -0.66 -10.30 7.74
C GLY A 193 -1.66 -11.39 8.06
N TYR A 194 -2.89 -11.02 8.44
CA TYR A 194 -3.97 -12.00 8.57
C TYR A 194 -4.16 -12.79 7.27
N ASN A 195 -4.16 -12.08 6.14
CA ASN A 195 -3.83 -12.63 4.84
C ASN A 195 -2.56 -11.93 4.33
N ALA A 196 -1.56 -12.71 3.94
CA ALA A 196 -0.32 -12.16 3.41
C ALA A 196 -0.56 -11.41 2.09
N GLY A 197 0.27 -10.41 1.82
CA GLY A 197 0.34 -9.78 0.51
C GLY A 197 0.88 -10.75 -0.53
N GLY A 198 0.51 -10.53 -1.79
CA GLY A 198 1.08 -11.26 -2.92
C GLY A 198 2.57 -10.96 -3.08
N SER A 199 3.36 -11.99 -3.36
CA SER A 199 4.73 -11.85 -3.86
C SER A 199 4.69 -11.60 -5.37
N SER A 200 5.72 -10.95 -5.90
CA SER A 200 5.91 -10.86 -7.35
C SER A 200 6.64 -12.09 -7.89
N ALA A 201 6.30 -12.48 -9.12
CA ALA A 201 7.03 -13.55 -9.79
C ALA A 201 8.45 -13.09 -10.18
N ALA A 202 9.35 -14.06 -10.32
CA ALA A 202 10.71 -13.82 -10.80
C ALA A 202 10.69 -13.31 -12.24
N TYR A 203 11.51 -12.28 -12.53
CA TYR A 203 11.91 -12.01 -13.90
C TYR A 203 12.68 -13.22 -14.44
N THR A 204 12.15 -13.87 -15.48
CA THR A 204 12.81 -15.02 -16.13
C THR A 204 13.30 -14.72 -17.54
N GLY A 205 13.12 -13.48 -18.01
CA GLY A 205 13.54 -13.02 -19.32
C GLY A 205 15.02 -12.65 -19.40
N THR A 206 15.56 -12.66 -20.61
CA THR A 206 16.62 -11.72 -21.03
C THR A 206 15.92 -10.42 -21.44
N ALA A 207 16.58 -9.26 -21.27
CA ALA A 207 16.11 -7.86 -21.43
C ALA A 207 15.35 -7.45 -22.72
N SER A 208 14.82 -8.40 -23.49
CA SER A 208 14.03 -8.24 -24.70
C SER A 208 12.79 -9.15 -24.78
N ASP A 209 12.52 -10.02 -23.80
CA ASP A 209 11.28 -10.83 -23.75
C ASP A 209 10.40 -10.39 -22.57
N ASP A 210 9.30 -9.72 -22.93
CA ASP A 210 8.29 -8.96 -22.17
C ASP A 210 7.52 -9.70 -21.04
N VAL A 211 8.09 -10.73 -20.40
CA VAL A 211 7.40 -11.45 -19.31
C VAL A 211 7.85 -10.91 -17.95
N ILE A 212 7.39 -9.69 -17.63
CA ILE A 212 7.51 -9.16 -16.27
C ILE A 212 6.40 -9.80 -15.41
N GLY A 213 6.78 -10.33 -14.25
CA GLY A 213 5.88 -10.97 -13.30
C GLY A 213 4.80 -10.03 -12.76
N GLU A 214 3.59 -10.56 -12.53
CA GLU A 214 2.52 -9.86 -11.83
C GLU A 214 3.01 -9.25 -10.52
N GLN A 215 2.56 -8.04 -10.21
CA GLN A 215 2.91 -7.36 -8.98
C GLN A 215 2.09 -7.90 -7.81
N GLY A 216 2.63 -7.76 -6.60
CA GLY A 216 1.97 -8.24 -5.41
C GLY A 216 0.70 -7.44 -5.09
N ASN A 217 -0.45 -8.11 -5.04
CA ASN A 217 -1.67 -7.52 -4.46
C ASN A 217 -1.54 -7.38 -2.94
N GLY A 218 -2.22 -6.40 -2.36
CA GLY A 218 -2.42 -6.33 -0.92
C GLY A 218 -3.24 -7.53 -0.42
N GLY A 219 -2.96 -7.96 0.80
CA GLY A 219 -3.68 -9.04 1.46
C GLY A 219 -5.16 -8.72 1.62
N ALA A 220 -6.03 -9.67 1.28
CA ALA A 220 -7.47 -9.49 1.45
C ALA A 220 -7.80 -9.23 2.93
N ASN A 221 -8.69 -8.29 3.20
CA ASN A 221 -9.16 -7.96 4.54
C ASN A 221 -8.07 -7.48 5.51
N THR A 222 -6.92 -6.99 5.01
CA THR A 222 -5.88 -6.42 5.87
C THR A 222 -5.78 -4.90 5.78
N GLY A 223 -6.47 -4.28 4.82
CA GLY A 223 -6.24 -2.90 4.42
C GLY A 223 -4.85 -2.67 3.80
N GLY A 224 -4.13 -3.72 3.38
CA GLY A 224 -2.78 -3.60 2.84
C GLY A 224 -2.73 -2.86 1.49
N GLY A 225 -1.66 -2.13 1.21
CA GLY A 225 -1.44 -1.50 -0.10
C GLY A 225 -0.87 -2.49 -1.12
N GLY A 226 -1.27 -2.36 -2.39
CA GLY A 226 -0.66 -3.16 -3.48
C GLY A 226 0.73 -2.66 -3.89
N GLY A 227 1.53 -3.54 -4.48
CA GLY A 227 2.90 -3.24 -4.91
C GLY A 227 3.00 -2.48 -6.24
N GLY A 228 4.12 -1.79 -6.43
CA GLY A 228 4.39 -1.01 -7.64
C GLY A 228 4.75 -1.86 -8.86
N ALA A 229 4.38 -1.37 -10.04
CA ALA A 229 4.74 -1.91 -11.36
C ALA A 229 5.89 -1.13 -12.01
N CYS A 230 6.68 -1.77 -12.88
CA CYS A 230 7.65 -1.09 -13.73
C CYS A 230 7.03 -0.53 -15.00
N TYR A 231 7.75 0.42 -15.59
CA TYR A 231 7.55 0.84 -16.96
C TYR A 231 8.30 -0.11 -17.91
N ASN A 232 7.64 -0.61 -18.96
CA ASN A 232 8.31 -1.28 -20.06
C ASN A 232 8.11 -0.53 -21.39
N TYR A 233 9.12 -0.59 -22.26
CA TYR A 233 9.12 0.04 -23.58
C TYR A 233 8.44 -0.87 -24.62
N GLY A 234 7.19 -1.27 -24.37
CA GLY A 234 6.43 -2.18 -25.23
C GLY A 234 4.93 -1.83 -25.30
N PRO A 235 4.24 -2.11 -26.42
CA PRO A 235 2.84 -1.74 -26.63
C PRO A 235 1.82 -2.58 -25.83
N SER A 236 2.25 -3.43 -24.88
CA SER A 236 1.34 -4.30 -24.13
C SER A 236 0.78 -3.62 -22.88
N SER A 237 -0.53 -3.38 -22.92
CA SER A 237 -1.40 -2.94 -21.81
C SER A 237 -1.56 -3.98 -20.69
N SER A 238 -0.54 -4.79 -20.41
CA SER A 238 -0.64 -5.99 -19.55
C SER A 238 0.01 -5.82 -18.18
N TYR A 239 0.59 -4.66 -17.90
CA TYR A 239 1.30 -4.39 -16.65
C TYR A 239 0.37 -3.62 -15.72
N THR A 240 -0.13 -4.27 -14.66
CA THR A 240 -1.06 -3.62 -13.73
C THR A 240 -0.48 -3.72 -12.33
N ALA A 241 -0.27 -2.56 -11.69
CA ALA A 241 0.16 -2.51 -10.31
C ALA A 241 -0.74 -3.38 -9.42
N GLY A 242 -0.22 -3.80 -8.27
CA GLY A 242 -1.01 -4.61 -7.34
C GLY A 242 -2.25 -3.85 -6.86
N ASN A 243 -3.39 -4.54 -6.81
CA ASN A 243 -4.57 -4.05 -6.12
C ASN A 243 -4.29 -3.91 -4.62
N GLY A 244 -4.92 -2.96 -3.95
CA GLY A 244 -4.96 -2.90 -2.49
C GLY A 244 -5.89 -3.96 -1.90
N GLY A 245 -5.67 -4.28 -0.63
CA GLY A 245 -6.55 -5.09 0.19
C GLY A 245 -7.78 -4.31 0.66
N SER A 246 -8.90 -5.01 0.80
CA SER A 246 -10.10 -4.48 1.46
C SER A 246 -9.87 -4.21 2.95
N GLY A 247 -10.70 -3.36 3.54
CA GLY A 247 -10.78 -3.23 4.99
C GLY A 247 -11.46 -4.44 5.66
N ILE A 248 -11.47 -4.44 6.99
CA ILE A 248 -12.16 -5.45 7.82
C ILE A 248 -12.67 -4.80 9.10
N VAL A 249 -13.71 -5.39 9.69
CA VAL A 249 -14.12 -5.12 11.07
C VAL A 249 -14.09 -6.44 11.84
N ILE A 250 -13.35 -6.49 12.94
CA ILE A 250 -13.27 -7.65 13.84
C ILE A 250 -13.85 -7.23 15.18
N ILE A 251 -14.87 -7.94 15.65
CA ILE A 251 -15.57 -7.64 16.90
C ILE A 251 -15.42 -8.82 17.84
N ARG A 252 -14.91 -8.54 19.04
CA ARG A 252 -14.88 -9.47 20.17
C ARG A 252 -15.81 -8.96 21.27
N TYR A 253 -16.78 -9.78 21.65
CA TYR A 253 -17.68 -9.47 22.76
C TYR A 253 -17.07 -9.99 24.07
N ALA A 254 -17.02 -9.14 25.09
CA ALA A 254 -16.84 -9.59 26.46
C ALA A 254 -18.15 -10.25 26.92
N ILE A 255 -18.06 -11.47 27.45
CA ILE A 255 -19.17 -12.22 28.04
C ILE A 255 -19.13 -12.03 29.55
#